data_AF-A0A838WGR6-F1
#
_entry.id   AF-A0A838WGR6-F1
#
_cell.length_a   1.000
_cell.length_b   1.000
_cell.length_c   1.000
_cell.angle_alpha   90.00
_cell.angle_beta   90.00
_cell.angle_gamma   90.00
#
_symmetry.space_group_name_H-M   'P 1'
#
loop_
_entity.id
_entity.type
_entity.pdbx_description
1 polymer ?
#
loop_
_entity_poly.entity_id
_entity_poly.type
_entity_poly.pdbx_seq_one_letter_code
_entity_poly.pdbx_strand_id
1 'polypeptide(L)'
;MIYPSFEAFYESVIQPLRAANPDHGRLDGQLSGGNFDVVGRFRYQGRPWKVHADTHYEPLDIAYRAPTGSPPRDPFLFTPTKTGLRLDLADDLQRRRRTRFRHLYVYSDP
;
A
#
# COMPACT_ATOMS: atom_id res chain seq x y z
N MET A 1 2.16 -10.73 -12.64
CA MET A 1 3.37 -9.88 -12.76
C MET A 1 3.78 -9.43 -11.36
N ILE A 2 5.08 -9.35 -11.06
CA ILE A 2 5.61 -8.81 -9.81
C ILE A 2 6.53 -7.64 -10.19
N TYR A 3 6.23 -6.45 -9.70
CA TYR A 3 7.04 -5.25 -9.94
C TYR A 3 8.35 -5.30 -9.14
N PRO A 4 9.44 -4.71 -9.66
CA PRO A 4 10.76 -4.79 -9.03
C PRO A 4 10.88 -4.00 -7.71
N SER A 5 10.01 -3.02 -7.49
CA SER A 5 9.96 -2.19 -6.28
C SER A 5 8.54 -1.73 -5.98
N PHE A 6 8.30 -1.22 -4.76
CA PHE A 6 7.05 -0.56 -4.40
C PHE A 6 6.77 0.66 -5.29
N GLU A 7 7.81 1.45 -5.58
CA GLU A 7 7.75 2.64 -6.44
C GLU A 7 7.26 2.28 -7.85
N ALA A 8 7.89 1.27 -8.48
CA ALA A 8 7.50 0.81 -9.81
C ALA A 8 6.05 0.29 -9.85
N PHE A 9 5.60 -0.40 -8.79
CA PHE A 9 4.20 -0.83 -8.66
C PHE A 9 3.26 0.37 -8.49
N TYR A 10 3.62 1.33 -7.66
CA TYR A 10 2.80 2.50 -7.39
C TYR A 10 2.58 3.31 -8.68
N GLU A 11 3.64 3.60 -9.42
CA GLU A 11 3.58 4.38 -10.66
C GLU A 11 2.87 3.64 -11.79
N SER A 12 3.06 2.32 -11.90
CA SER A 12 2.47 1.52 -12.99
C SER A 12 1.02 1.11 -12.73
N VAL A 13 0.60 1.03 -11.47
CA VAL A 13 -0.73 0.49 -11.10
C VAL A 13 -1.55 1.50 -10.32
N ILE A 14 -1.03 1.96 -9.18
CA ILE A 14 -1.80 2.76 -8.22
C ILE A 14 -2.11 4.14 -8.78
N GLN A 15 -1.12 4.82 -9.37
CA GLN A 15 -1.29 6.17 -9.90
C GLN A 15 -2.27 6.22 -11.09
N PRO A 16 -2.20 5.34 -12.11
CA PRO A 16 -3.21 5.28 -13.16
C PRO A 16 -4.61 4.95 -12.63
N LEU A 17 -4.72 4.01 -11.68
CA LEU A 17 -6.01 3.63 -11.12
C LEU A 17 -6.66 4.77 -10.34
N ARG A 18 -5.85 5.55 -9.61
CA ARG A 18 -6.29 6.76 -8.90
C ARG A 18 -6.71 7.87 -9.87
N ALA A 19 -5.93 8.08 -10.92
CA ALA A 19 -6.22 9.11 -11.93
C ALA A 19 -7.53 8.81 -12.67
N ALA A 20 -7.80 7.54 -12.98
CA ALA A 20 -9.05 7.11 -13.59
C ALA A 20 -10.26 7.20 -12.63
N ASN A 21 -10.03 7.13 -11.32
CA ASN A 21 -11.08 7.10 -10.30
C ASN A 21 -10.75 8.03 -9.11
N PRO A 22 -10.79 9.36 -9.29
CA PRO A 22 -10.29 10.32 -8.31
C PRO A 22 -11.07 10.32 -6.97
N ASP A 23 -12.34 9.93 -7.00
CA ASP A 23 -13.25 9.91 -5.84
C ASP A 23 -13.12 8.63 -5.00
N HIS A 24 -12.40 7.62 -5.47
CA HIS A 24 -12.28 6.35 -4.76
C HIS A 24 -11.41 6.48 -3.51
N GLY A 25 -11.92 6.03 -2.36
CA GLY A 25 -11.10 5.88 -1.14
C GLY A 25 -10.22 4.63 -1.17
N ARG A 26 -10.73 3.55 -1.78
CA ARG A 26 -10.11 2.22 -1.89
C ARG A 26 -9.77 1.86 -3.33
N LEU A 27 -8.84 0.94 -3.53
CA LEU A 27 -8.44 0.49 -4.88
C LEU A 27 -9.63 -0.11 -5.65
N ASP A 28 -10.53 -0.81 -4.97
CA ASP A 28 -11.76 -1.36 -5.55
C ASP A 28 -12.95 -0.39 -5.64
N GLY A 29 -12.82 0.84 -5.16
CA GLY A 29 -13.89 1.84 -5.14
C GLY A 29 -15.02 1.59 -4.15
N GLN A 30 -14.98 0.48 -3.40
CA GLN A 30 -15.99 0.20 -2.39
C GLN A 30 -15.83 1.10 -1.16
N LEU A 31 -16.93 1.36 -0.45
CA LEU A 31 -16.92 2.14 0.79
C LEU A 31 -16.80 1.27 2.04
N SER A 32 -17.15 0.00 1.95
CA SER A 32 -17.20 -0.96 3.06
C SER A 32 -17.07 -2.41 2.55
N GLY A 33 -16.96 -3.38 3.46
CA GLY A 33 -16.75 -4.79 3.13
C GLY A 33 -15.27 -5.15 2.96
N GLY A 34 -14.95 -6.44 3.00
CA GLY A 34 -13.61 -6.95 2.75
C GLY A 34 -13.48 -7.41 1.30
N ASN A 35 -12.33 -7.15 0.68
CA ASN A 35 -12.04 -7.59 -0.68
C ASN A 35 -10.58 -8.06 -0.78
N PHE A 36 -10.41 -9.37 -0.87
CA PHE A 36 -9.11 -10.04 -0.89
C PHE A 36 -8.52 -10.19 -2.30
N ASP A 37 -9.18 -9.65 -3.33
CA ASP A 37 -8.64 -9.67 -4.69
C ASP A 37 -7.31 -8.94 -4.74
N VAL A 38 -6.35 -9.52 -5.46
CA VAL A 38 -5.00 -8.97 -5.56
C VAL A 38 -4.94 -7.97 -6.70
N VAL A 39 -4.76 -6.68 -6.39
CA VAL A 39 -4.58 -5.61 -7.38
C VAL A 39 -3.21 -5.70 -8.04
N GLY A 40 -2.20 -6.11 -7.28
CA GLY A 40 -0.87 -6.35 -7.83
C GLY A 40 0.14 -6.77 -6.78
N ARG A 41 1.37 -6.96 -7.25
CA ARG A 41 2.47 -7.49 -6.44
C ARG A 41 3.76 -6.72 -6.69
N PHE A 42 4.57 -6.53 -5.66
CA PHE A 42 5.87 -5.87 -5.79
C PHE A 42 6.92 -6.54 -4.92
N ARG A 43 8.20 -6.32 -5.24
CA ARG A 43 9.32 -6.68 -4.37
C ARG A 43 9.63 -5.56 -3.40
N TYR A 44 9.89 -5.93 -2.15
CA TYR A 44 10.36 -5.01 -1.12
C TYR A 44 11.26 -5.76 -0.14
N GLN A 45 12.46 -5.22 0.09
CA GLN A 45 13.52 -5.84 0.90
C GLN A 45 13.73 -7.33 0.57
N GLY A 46 13.83 -7.65 -0.71
CA GLY A 46 14.10 -9.01 -1.20
C GLY A 46 12.91 -9.99 -1.17
N ARG A 47 11.73 -9.55 -0.71
CA ARG A 47 10.53 -10.39 -0.61
C ARG A 47 9.42 -9.90 -1.52
N PRO A 48 8.61 -10.78 -2.12
CA PRO A 48 7.40 -10.39 -2.83
C PRO A 48 6.25 -10.11 -1.85
N TRP A 49 5.46 -9.11 -2.21
CA TRP A 49 4.31 -8.62 -1.47
C TRP A 49 3.12 -8.50 -2.40
N LYS A 50 1.93 -8.81 -1.91
CA LYS A 50 0.66 -8.61 -2.63
C LYS A 50 -0.16 -7.52 -1.96
N VAL A 51 -0.84 -6.72 -2.77
CA VAL A 51 -1.76 -5.66 -2.32
C VAL A 51 -3.18 -6.09 -2.60
N HIS A 52 -4.01 -6.11 -1.56
CA HIS A 52 -5.43 -6.43 -1.70
C HIS A 52 -6.25 -5.20 -2.11
N ALA A 53 -7.37 -5.43 -2.80
CA ALA A 53 -8.17 -4.39 -3.43
C ALA A 53 -8.96 -3.52 -2.42
N ASP A 54 -9.15 -3.99 -1.19
CA ASP A 54 -9.69 -3.20 -0.09
C ASP A 54 -8.68 -2.23 0.57
N THR A 55 -7.45 -2.17 0.05
CA THR A 55 -6.45 -1.18 0.46
C THR A 55 -6.91 0.24 0.12
N HIS A 56 -6.68 1.18 1.04
CA HIS A 56 -6.92 2.60 0.78
C HIS A 56 -5.75 3.26 0.06
N TYR A 57 -6.04 4.25 -0.78
CA TYR A 57 -5.00 5.01 -1.48
C TYR A 57 -4.12 5.84 -0.54
N GLU A 58 -4.73 6.53 0.44
CA GLU A 58 -4.00 7.44 1.34
C GLU A 58 -2.73 6.83 1.97
N PRO A 59 -2.75 5.62 2.57
CA PRO A 59 -1.53 5.02 3.10
C PRO A 59 -0.51 4.64 2.01
N LEU A 60 -0.94 4.30 0.80
CA LEU A 60 -0.03 4.05 -0.32
C LEU A 60 0.66 5.35 -0.79
N ASP A 61 -0.09 6.45 -0.86
CA ASP A 61 0.43 7.77 -1.23
C ASP A 61 1.47 8.26 -0.21
N ILE A 62 1.18 8.06 1.08
CA ILE A 62 2.12 8.38 2.16
C ILE A 62 3.38 7.52 2.04
N ALA A 63 3.24 6.22 1.78
CA ALA A 63 4.37 5.32 1.60
C ALA A 63 5.24 5.75 0.41
N TYR A 64 4.63 6.11 -0.71
CA TYR A 64 5.33 6.49 -1.95
C TYR A 64 6.15 7.77 -1.75
N ARG A 65 5.64 8.75 -0.99
CA ARG A 65 6.31 10.04 -0.76
C ARG A 65 7.33 10.00 0.38
N ALA A 66 7.39 8.93 1.19
CA ALA A 66 8.24 8.88 2.37
C ALA A 66 9.76 8.87 2.05
N PRO A 67 10.25 8.13 1.04
CA PRO A 67 11.67 8.11 0.70
C PRO A 67 12.20 9.45 0.19
N THR A 68 11.35 10.26 -0.45
CA THR A 68 11.70 11.58 -0.98
C THR A 68 11.50 12.71 0.04
N GLY A 69 11.06 12.39 1.26
CA GLY A 69 10.88 13.36 2.33
C GLY A 69 12.20 13.87 2.92
N SER A 70 12.13 14.90 3.76
CA SER A 70 13.28 15.38 4.54
C SER A 70 12.99 15.23 6.05
N PRO A 71 13.69 14.35 6.78
CA PRO A 71 14.65 13.35 6.28
C PRO A 71 13.94 12.20 5.50
N PRO A 72 14.66 11.48 4.61
CA PRO A 72 14.17 10.25 3.98
C PRO A 72 13.77 9.19 5.02
N ARG A 73 12.70 8.45 4.76
CA ARG A 73 12.20 7.40 5.67
C ARG A 73 11.83 6.14 4.91
N ASP A 74 12.13 4.99 5.52
CA ASP A 74 11.54 3.72 5.12
C ASP A 74 10.02 3.77 5.43
N PRO A 75 9.15 3.57 4.43
CA PRO A 75 7.71 3.70 4.63
C PRO A 75 7.09 2.58 5.46
N PHE A 76 7.72 1.40 5.54
CA PHE A 76 7.04 0.20 5.98
C PHE A 76 7.69 -0.45 7.21
N LEU A 77 6.83 -1.04 8.04
CA LEU A 77 7.21 -1.95 9.12
C LEU A 77 6.67 -3.34 8.82
N PHE A 78 7.45 -4.35 9.16
CA PHE A 78 7.04 -5.75 9.07
C PHE A 78 6.25 -6.11 10.31
N THR A 79 5.02 -6.56 10.12
CA THR A 79 4.16 -6.99 11.22
C THR A 79 3.77 -8.44 11.04
N PRO A 80 4.04 -9.30 12.05
CA PRO A 80 3.58 -10.69 12.04
C PRO A 80 2.06 -10.79 11.98
N THR A 81 1.58 -11.78 11.25
CA THR A 81 0.17 -12.18 11.19
C THR A 81 0.07 -13.68 11.46
N LYS A 82 -1.16 -14.20 11.57
CA LYS A 82 -1.38 -15.65 11.78
C LYS A 82 -0.80 -16.52 10.66
N THR A 83 -0.67 -15.98 9.44
CA THR A 83 -0.37 -16.76 8.23
C THR A 83 0.87 -16.25 7.47
N GLY A 84 1.61 -15.28 8.03
CA GLY A 84 2.77 -14.67 7.37
C GLY A 84 3.07 -13.28 7.89
N LEU A 85 3.61 -12.42 7.04
CA LEU A 85 3.90 -11.03 7.37
C LEU A 85 2.95 -10.09 6.64
N ARG A 86 2.76 -8.89 7.18
CA ARG A 86 2.17 -7.75 6.47
C ARG A 86 3.07 -6.54 6.56
N LEU A 87 2.91 -5.61 5.61
CA LEU A 87 3.51 -4.28 5.70
C LEU A 87 2.50 -3.31 6.29
N ASP A 88 2.84 -2.72 7.43
CA ASP A 88 2.16 -1.56 8.00
C ASP A 88 2.97 -0.29 7.68
N LEU A 89 2.33 0.88 7.65
CA LEU A 89 3.09 2.14 7.59
C LEU A 89 3.89 2.33 8.87
N ALA A 90 5.09 2.88 8.77
CA ALA A 90 5.88 3.29 9.93
C ALA A 90 5.09 4.23 10.86
N ASP A 91 5.28 4.10 12.17
CA ASP A 91 4.43 4.76 13.19
C ASP A 91 4.38 6.28 13.05
N ASP A 92 5.49 6.91 12.68
CA ASP A 92 5.59 8.35 12.45
C ASP A 92 4.88 8.78 11.16
N LEU A 93 4.77 7.89 10.17
CA LEU A 93 4.02 8.11 8.94
C LEU A 93 2.53 7.85 9.11
N GLN A 94 2.13 6.95 10.02
CA GLN A 94 0.72 6.74 10.35
C GLN A 94 0.08 8.04 10.87
N ARG A 95 0.83 8.88 11.60
CA ARG A 95 0.36 10.19 12.08
C ARG A 95 0.07 11.19 10.97
N ARG A 96 0.57 10.96 9.76
CA ARG A 96 0.31 11.83 8.60
C ARG A 96 -1.03 11.56 7.93
N ARG A 97 -1.70 10.45 8.29
CA ARG A 97 -3.04 10.12 7.80
C ARG A 97 -4.03 11.15 8.32
N ARG A 98 -4.82 11.71 7.42
CA ARG A 98 -5.83 12.75 7.70
C ARG A 98 -7.24 12.19 7.69
N THR A 99 -7.47 11.04 7.06
CA THR A 99 -8.83 10.53 6.85
C THR A 99 -9.12 9.25 7.63
N ARG A 100 -10.40 8.87 7.65
CA ARG A 100 -10.85 7.55 8.15
C ARG A 100 -10.41 6.39 7.26
N PHE A 101 -9.93 6.66 6.04
CA PHE A 101 -9.52 5.68 5.02
C PHE A 101 -8.06 5.23 5.24
N ARG A 102 -7.84 4.57 6.38
CA ARG A 102 -6.50 4.33 6.93
C ARG A 102 -5.95 2.92 6.71
N HIS A 103 -6.73 2.02 6.12
CA HIS A 103 -6.34 0.61 6.06
C HIS A 103 -5.39 0.34 4.89
N LEU A 104 -4.27 -0.32 5.21
CA LEU A 104 -3.26 -0.80 4.27
C LEU A 104 -3.24 -2.34 4.35
N TYR A 105 -3.54 -3.02 3.25
CA TYR A 105 -3.64 -4.48 3.21
C TYR A 105 -2.60 -5.05 2.25
N VAL A 106 -1.36 -5.09 2.75
CA VAL A 106 -0.20 -5.59 2.01
C VAL A 106 0.39 -6.77 2.75
N TYR A 107 0.38 -7.94 2.13
CA TYR A 107 0.77 -9.20 2.76
C TYR A 107 1.94 -9.86 2.03
N SER A 108 2.77 -10.59 2.77
CA SER A 108 3.81 -11.42 2.16
C SER A 108 3.16 -12.41 1.21
N ASP A 109 3.69 -12.52 0.01
CA ASP A 109 3.28 -13.57 -0.92
C ASP A 109 4.36 -14.66 -0.88
N PRO A 110 4.07 -15.88 -0.40
CA PRO A 110 5.04 -16.95 -0.33
C PRO A 110 5.50 -17.44 -1.72
#